data_AF-A0AAU4H239-F1
#
_entry.id   AF-A0AAU4H239-F1
#
_cell.length_a   1.000
_cell.length_b   1.000
_cell.length_c   1.000
_cell.angle_alpha   90.00
_cell.angle_beta   90.00
_cell.angle_gamma   90.00
#
_symmetry.space_group_name_H-M   'P 1'
#
loop_
_entity.id
_entity.type
_entity.pdbx_description
1 polymer ?
#
loop_
_entity_poly.entity_id
_entity_poly.type
_entity_poly.pdbx_seq_one_letter_code
_entity_poly.pdbx_strand_id
1 'polypeptide(L)'
;MDAPTTPSADNGPSGGGGWFTPRKQPEVPPGEERRTTAGRRPAVLRPVRRGAAAGSKDLPPTASSAPTTPPAPMAPSAPPTSAAPPPASAVPPAPLAPRGEGAASHADGHAAQRDVAPAQQRIPAAVTAPQSSSPAQFSTPAQPMAPAPVLAAPPPPAPQPAAPAQAAAEPARAAAASAPAPVRVPAQRSSGPATEKASPDAVLIRRTMAEVGPVANKVTSYFYALLFVRHPDLRSLFPAAMDTQRDRLLKALLTAAEHIDNTEVLVAYLQNLGRGHRKYGTRPEHYPAVGECLIGALNKYASAVWDAETEAAWVRAYTTISQVMIDAAAADELRAPAWWHAEVVTHDLRTRDIAVVTLRPDQPYPFLAGQYTSLETPWWPRIWRHYSFASAPRSDGLLTFHVKAVPAGWVSNALVHRARPGDVIRLGPPTGSMTVDHTTDSGLLCVGGGTGIAPIKALVEDVAERGERRPVEVFYGARTDHDLYDIDTMLRLQQSHPWLTVRPIVDRQGNLQLPDAIRTYGPWNEYDAYVSGPPGMIRSGVHALRDAGIPTERIRHDSVEELVAAGD
;
A
#
# COMPACT_ATOMS: atom_id res chain seq x y z
N MET A 1 3.85 -13.22 -2.53
CA MET A 1 3.87 -12.63 -3.89
C MET A 1 2.60 -11.83 -4.11
N ASP A 2 2.71 -10.50 -4.21
CA ASP A 2 1.68 -9.59 -4.76
C ASP A 2 2.41 -8.36 -5.36
N ALA A 3 3.37 -8.66 -6.24
CA ALA A 3 4.02 -7.72 -7.15
C ALA A 3 3.96 -8.36 -8.55
N PRO A 4 3.83 -7.59 -9.63
CA PRO A 4 3.64 -8.14 -10.97
C PRO A 4 4.93 -8.80 -11.47
N THR A 5 5.02 -10.12 -11.28
CA THR A 5 6.02 -10.95 -11.96
C THR A 5 5.58 -11.13 -13.42
N THR A 6 6.25 -10.43 -14.32
CA THR A 6 6.09 -10.61 -15.77
C THR A 6 6.65 -11.98 -16.19
N PRO A 7 5.89 -12.83 -16.90
CA PRO A 7 6.49 -13.92 -17.64
C PRO A 7 7.31 -13.32 -18.80
N SER A 8 8.61 -13.58 -18.85
CA SER A 8 9.44 -13.25 -20.01
C SER A 8 9.15 -14.27 -21.12
N ALA A 9 9.02 -13.80 -22.37
CA ALA A 9 8.85 -14.64 -23.54
C ALA A 9 9.90 -14.26 -24.61
N ASP A 10 10.37 -15.27 -25.34
CA ASP A 10 11.62 -15.29 -26.12
C ASP A 10 11.68 -14.42 -27.39
N ASN A 11 12.92 -14.12 -27.80
CA ASN A 11 13.51 -14.29 -29.15
C ASN A 11 14.99 -13.82 -29.06
N GLY A 12 16.04 -14.49 -29.53
CA GLY A 12 16.25 -15.77 -30.25
C GLY A 12 17.78 -15.98 -30.46
N PRO A 13 18.24 -16.77 -31.44
CA PRO A 13 18.55 -18.20 -31.28
C PRO A 13 20.06 -18.54 -31.34
N SER A 14 20.50 -19.64 -30.70
CA SER A 14 21.60 -20.54 -31.15
C SER A 14 21.93 -21.64 -30.13
N GLY A 15 22.51 -22.76 -30.61
CA GLY A 15 23.21 -23.76 -29.78
C GLY A 15 22.34 -24.95 -29.33
N GLY A 16 22.61 -26.14 -29.86
CA GLY A 16 21.93 -27.39 -29.47
C GLY A 16 22.53 -28.08 -28.24
N GLY A 17 21.76 -28.97 -27.61
CA GLY A 17 22.22 -29.77 -26.47
C GLY A 17 21.09 -30.59 -25.83
N GLY A 18 20.65 -31.67 -26.48
CA GLY A 18 19.54 -32.49 -26.00
C GLY A 18 19.95 -33.53 -24.95
N TRP A 19 19.27 -33.55 -23.80
CA TRP A 19 19.33 -34.63 -22.81
C TRP A 19 17.95 -34.88 -22.18
N PHE A 20 17.21 -35.86 -22.71
CA PHE A 20 16.05 -36.45 -22.04
C PHE A 20 16.13 -37.98 -22.12
N THR A 21 16.26 -38.64 -20.97
CA THR A 21 16.00 -40.07 -20.79
C THR A 21 15.25 -40.27 -19.47
N PRO A 22 14.05 -40.88 -19.46
CA PRO A 22 13.30 -41.09 -18.24
C PRO A 22 13.88 -42.26 -17.43
N ARG A 23 14.11 -42.05 -16.13
CA ARG A 23 14.51 -43.14 -15.21
C ARG A 23 13.28 -43.93 -14.75
N LYS A 24 13.41 -45.27 -14.79
CA LYS A 24 12.45 -46.22 -14.22
C LYS A 24 12.34 -46.10 -12.70
N GLN A 25 11.18 -46.48 -12.16
CA GLN A 25 10.99 -46.77 -10.74
C GLN A 25 11.82 -47.99 -10.30
N PRO A 26 12.31 -48.05 -9.05
CA PRO A 26 12.94 -49.24 -8.49
C PRO A 26 11.90 -50.24 -7.98
N GLU A 27 12.19 -51.52 -8.19
CA GLU A 27 11.38 -52.69 -7.84
C GLU A 27 11.74 -53.22 -6.44
N VAL A 28 10.78 -53.81 -5.72
CA VAL A 28 10.96 -54.28 -4.32
C VAL A 28 11.11 -55.81 -4.29
N PRO A 29 12.19 -56.38 -3.72
CA PRO A 29 12.33 -57.82 -3.54
C PRO A 29 11.56 -58.33 -2.30
N PRO A 30 11.07 -59.59 -2.29
CA PRO A 30 10.16 -60.08 -1.27
C PRO A 30 10.83 -60.83 -0.11
N GLY A 31 10.25 -60.68 1.08
CA GLY A 31 10.07 -61.75 2.07
C GLY A 31 11.21 -62.10 3.02
N GLU A 32 11.00 -61.86 4.32
CA GLU A 32 11.09 -62.94 5.32
C GLU A 32 10.24 -62.63 6.56
N GLU A 33 9.55 -63.64 7.09
CA GLU A 33 8.75 -63.50 8.31
C GLU A 33 9.59 -63.67 9.58
N ARG A 34 9.31 -62.89 10.63
CA ARG A 34 9.44 -63.38 12.02
C ARG A 34 8.52 -62.61 12.97
N ARG A 35 7.54 -63.32 13.55
CA ARG A 35 6.80 -62.89 14.74
C ARG A 35 7.75 -62.86 15.95
N THR A 36 7.56 -61.91 16.87
CA THR A 36 7.29 -62.22 18.30
C THR A 36 6.85 -61.02 19.14
N THR A 37 5.88 -61.30 20.02
CA THR A 37 5.61 -60.71 21.36
C THR A 37 5.20 -59.24 21.54
N ALA A 38 4.03 -59.07 22.15
CA ALA A 38 3.53 -57.84 22.76
C ALA A 38 4.17 -57.55 24.14
N GLY A 39 4.14 -56.29 24.60
CA GLY A 39 4.57 -55.95 25.96
C GLY A 39 4.37 -54.48 26.40
N ARG A 40 3.38 -54.28 27.29
CA ARG A 40 3.24 -53.19 28.29
C ARG A 40 3.14 -51.71 27.87
N ARG A 41 1.97 -51.13 28.20
CA ARG A 41 1.79 -49.73 28.63
C ARG A 41 2.29 -49.52 30.07
N PRO A 42 2.75 -48.31 30.42
CA PRO A 42 2.48 -47.63 31.70
C PRO A 42 1.50 -46.46 31.46
N ALA A 43 0.32 -46.42 32.08
CA ALA A 43 0.04 -46.07 33.49
C ALA A 43 -0.04 -44.54 33.72
N VAL A 44 -1.26 -44.06 33.97
CA VAL A 44 -1.61 -42.65 34.20
C VAL A 44 -1.37 -42.28 35.67
N LEU A 45 -0.69 -41.15 35.93
CA LEU A 45 -0.53 -40.59 37.26
C LEU A 45 -1.51 -39.43 37.51
N ARG A 46 -2.26 -39.51 38.61
CA ARG A 46 -3.11 -38.43 39.13
C ARG A 46 -2.30 -37.52 40.08
N PRO A 47 -2.61 -36.21 40.15
CA PRO A 47 -1.91 -35.30 41.05
C PRO A 47 -2.33 -35.48 42.52
N VAL A 48 -1.37 -35.33 43.43
CA VAL A 48 -1.58 -35.35 44.89
C VAL A 48 -1.84 -33.93 45.41
N ARG A 49 -2.80 -33.79 46.34
CA ARG A 49 -3.21 -32.51 46.93
C ARG A 49 -2.93 -32.50 48.45
N ARG A 50 -2.10 -31.57 48.91
CA ARG A 50 -1.98 -31.06 50.29
C ARG A 50 -1.55 -29.59 50.18
N GLY A 51 -1.93 -28.65 51.04
CA GLY A 51 -2.64 -28.75 52.32
C GLY A 51 -1.95 -27.80 53.31
N ALA A 52 -2.62 -26.71 53.70
CA ALA A 52 -2.00 -25.58 54.41
C ALA A 52 -2.12 -25.66 55.94
N ALA A 53 -1.10 -25.15 56.66
CA ALA A 53 -1.10 -24.59 58.03
C ALA A 53 0.36 -24.32 58.50
N ALA A 54 0.70 -23.55 59.54
CA ALA A 54 0.20 -22.25 60.05
C ALA A 54 1.10 -21.78 61.24
N GLY A 55 1.38 -20.46 61.32
CA GLY A 55 1.87 -19.74 62.53
C GLY A 55 3.36 -19.86 62.92
N SER A 56 3.93 -18.97 63.76
CA SER A 56 3.63 -17.57 64.14
C SER A 56 4.76 -17.01 65.05
N LYS A 57 4.72 -15.71 65.42
CA LYS A 57 5.53 -14.96 66.42
C LYS A 57 6.86 -14.31 65.93
N ASP A 58 7.26 -13.09 66.33
CA ASP A 58 6.62 -12.02 67.15
C ASP A 58 7.11 -10.61 66.72
N LEU A 59 6.34 -9.57 67.05
CA LEU A 59 6.60 -8.09 66.96
C LEU A 59 6.83 -7.54 68.40
N PRO A 60 7.19 -6.25 68.73
CA PRO A 60 6.72 -4.97 68.12
C PRO A 60 7.75 -3.78 68.26
N PRO A 61 7.36 -2.49 68.44
CA PRO A 61 6.47 -1.60 67.67
C PRO A 61 7.26 -0.39 67.07
N THR A 62 6.78 0.39 66.10
CA THR A 62 5.64 1.35 66.10
C THR A 62 5.31 1.70 64.61
N ALA A 63 4.40 2.59 64.19
CA ALA A 63 3.55 3.60 64.88
C ALA A 63 2.11 3.63 64.29
N SER A 64 1.56 4.80 63.94
CA SER A 64 0.18 4.96 63.44
C SER A 64 0.03 6.12 62.44
N SER A 65 -0.71 5.90 61.35
CA SER A 65 -1.43 6.93 60.58
C SER A 65 -2.64 6.31 59.85
N ALA A 66 -3.71 7.10 59.72
CA ALA A 66 -5.05 6.66 59.30
C ALA A 66 -5.28 6.78 57.77
N PRO A 67 -6.30 6.10 57.18
CA PRO A 67 -6.55 6.13 55.74
C PRO A 67 -7.33 7.39 55.30
N THR A 68 -6.92 7.97 54.17
CA THR A 68 -7.59 9.15 53.56
C THR A 68 -8.57 8.72 52.47
N THR A 69 -9.81 9.21 52.56
CA THR A 69 -10.88 9.03 51.57
C THR A 69 -10.57 9.75 50.24
N PRO A 70 -10.89 9.19 49.05
CA PRO A 70 -10.75 9.89 47.78
C PRO A 70 -11.82 10.99 47.60
N PRO A 71 -11.51 12.11 46.92
CA PRO A 71 -12.49 13.19 46.68
C PRO A 71 -13.50 12.83 45.57
N ALA A 72 -14.70 13.41 45.67
CA ALA A 72 -15.76 13.33 44.67
C ALA A 72 -15.47 14.20 43.43
N PRO A 73 -16.05 13.89 42.25
CA PRO A 73 -15.76 14.62 41.01
C PRO A 73 -16.36 16.03 41.01
N MET A 74 -15.58 17.01 40.52
CA MET A 74 -16.05 18.36 40.22
C MET A 74 -16.87 18.39 38.92
N ALA A 75 -17.95 19.16 38.92
CA ALA A 75 -18.74 19.44 37.72
C ALA A 75 -17.97 20.35 36.73
N PRO A 76 -18.18 20.22 35.42
CA PRO A 76 -17.49 21.04 34.42
C PRO A 76 -18.03 22.48 34.37
N SER A 77 -17.13 23.45 34.34
CA SER A 77 -17.44 24.88 34.14
C SER A 77 -17.94 25.15 32.71
N ALA A 78 -18.89 26.08 32.58
CA ALA A 78 -19.45 26.48 31.29
C ALA A 78 -18.44 27.25 30.41
N PRO A 79 -18.54 27.14 29.07
CA PRO A 79 -17.72 27.92 28.13
C PRO A 79 -18.20 29.38 28.02
N PRO A 80 -17.33 30.31 27.58
CA PRO A 80 -17.70 31.71 27.40
C PRO A 80 -18.67 31.92 26.22
N THR A 81 -19.63 32.82 26.41
CA THR A 81 -20.59 33.25 25.38
C THR A 81 -19.90 33.95 24.21
N SER A 82 -20.03 33.38 23.01
CA SER A 82 -19.75 34.09 21.74
C SER A 82 -20.98 34.88 21.28
N ALA A 83 -20.76 36.00 20.59
CA ALA A 83 -21.82 36.93 20.18
C ALA A 83 -22.71 36.36 19.07
N ALA A 84 -24.00 36.70 19.11
CA ALA A 84 -24.99 36.25 18.14
C ALA A 84 -24.88 36.99 16.80
N PRO A 85 -25.01 36.30 15.65
CA PRO A 85 -25.28 36.94 14.37
C PRO A 85 -26.76 37.38 14.28
N PRO A 86 -27.10 38.38 13.44
CA PRO A 86 -28.48 38.84 13.28
C PRO A 86 -29.35 37.80 12.54
N PRO A 87 -30.68 37.80 12.76
CA PRO A 87 -31.59 36.85 12.13
C PRO A 87 -31.72 37.11 10.62
N ALA A 88 -31.62 36.04 9.82
CA ALA A 88 -31.91 36.10 8.39
C ALA A 88 -33.42 36.26 8.15
N SER A 89 -33.81 37.29 7.39
CA SER A 89 -35.20 37.53 7.01
C SER A 89 -35.76 36.39 6.17
N ALA A 90 -36.91 35.84 6.58
CA ALA A 90 -37.64 34.87 5.81
C ALA A 90 -38.17 35.49 4.51
N VAL A 91 -37.77 34.94 3.36
CA VAL A 91 -38.33 35.29 2.04
C VAL A 91 -39.55 34.39 1.80
N PRO A 92 -40.76 34.94 1.57
CA PRO A 92 -41.94 34.14 1.27
C PRO A 92 -41.94 33.66 -0.19
N PRO A 93 -42.52 32.49 -0.51
CA PRO A 93 -42.70 32.06 -1.89
C PRO A 93 -43.81 32.88 -2.58
N ALA A 94 -43.51 33.36 -3.80
CA ALA A 94 -44.47 34.04 -4.67
C ALA A 94 -45.41 33.02 -5.39
N PRO A 95 -46.61 33.45 -5.85
CA PRO A 95 -47.74 32.54 -6.04
C PRO A 95 -47.88 31.94 -7.44
N LEU A 96 -48.46 30.73 -7.50
CA LEU A 96 -49.10 30.17 -8.70
C LEU A 96 -50.59 30.55 -8.73
N ALA A 97 -51.10 30.87 -9.92
CA ALA A 97 -52.49 31.24 -10.17
C ALA A 97 -52.92 30.72 -11.58
N PRO A 98 -54.23 30.60 -11.91
CA PRO A 98 -54.96 29.38 -11.54
C PRO A 98 -55.95 28.84 -12.60
N ARG A 99 -56.66 27.76 -12.20
CA ARG A 99 -57.98 27.24 -12.65
C ARG A 99 -58.08 26.21 -13.78
N GLY A 100 -58.86 25.18 -13.46
CA GLY A 100 -59.53 24.19 -14.32
C GLY A 100 -60.36 23.27 -13.41
N GLU A 101 -61.69 23.34 -13.47
CA GLU A 101 -62.63 22.75 -12.48
C GLU A 101 -63.22 21.40 -12.94
N GLY A 102 -63.80 20.62 -12.00
CA GLY A 102 -64.59 19.40 -12.28
C GLY A 102 -64.30 18.24 -11.30
N ALA A 103 -64.83 18.22 -10.07
CA ALA A 103 -66.19 17.83 -9.68
C ALA A 103 -66.38 16.30 -9.46
N ALA A 104 -66.63 15.96 -8.18
CA ALA A 104 -67.52 14.90 -7.63
C ALA A 104 -67.16 13.42 -7.83
N SER A 105 -67.48 12.45 -6.96
CA SER A 105 -67.79 12.29 -5.53
C SER A 105 -68.28 10.83 -5.37
N HIS A 106 -68.20 10.24 -4.16
CA HIS A 106 -68.61 8.89 -3.73
C HIS A 106 -67.50 7.82 -3.70
N ALA A 107 -67.44 6.86 -2.78
CA ALA A 107 -67.86 6.66 -1.37
C ALA A 107 -67.86 5.12 -1.16
N ASP A 108 -67.09 4.66 -0.17
CA ASP A 108 -67.15 3.40 0.60
C ASP A 108 -67.69 2.08 0.00
N GLY A 109 -66.95 0.97 0.19
CA GLY A 109 -67.39 -0.34 -0.31
C GLY A 109 -66.60 -1.61 0.09
N HIS A 110 -66.29 -1.80 1.38
CA HIS A 110 -65.98 -3.11 2.04
C HIS A 110 -64.76 -3.96 1.61
N ALA A 111 -64.39 -4.88 2.52
CA ALA A 111 -63.25 -5.79 2.45
C ALA A 111 -63.70 -7.26 2.57
N ALA A 112 -62.95 -8.19 1.98
CA ALA A 112 -62.82 -9.58 2.45
C ALA A 112 -61.60 -10.29 1.82
N GLN A 113 -60.90 -11.11 2.61
CA GLN A 113 -59.84 -12.01 2.15
C GLN A 113 -60.42 -13.34 1.65
N ARG A 114 -59.73 -14.04 0.73
CA ARG A 114 -58.99 -15.30 1.04
C ARG A 114 -58.36 -15.97 -0.20
N ASP A 115 -57.16 -16.50 0.05
CA ASP A 115 -56.50 -17.70 -0.48
C ASP A 115 -56.94 -18.36 -1.80
N VAL A 116 -55.95 -18.81 -2.59
CA VAL A 116 -55.70 -20.25 -2.93
C VAL A 116 -54.49 -20.37 -3.89
N ALA A 117 -53.59 -21.32 -3.60
CA ALA A 117 -52.60 -21.91 -4.51
C ALA A 117 -52.90 -23.44 -4.60
N PRO A 118 -52.14 -24.35 -5.28
CA PRO A 118 -50.99 -24.22 -6.20
C PRO A 118 -51.12 -25.15 -7.47
N ALA A 119 -50.05 -25.30 -8.30
CA ALA A 119 -49.67 -26.49 -9.12
C ALA A 119 -48.50 -26.12 -10.07
N GLN A 120 -47.31 -26.75 -10.11
CA GLN A 120 -46.87 -28.13 -10.42
C GLN A 120 -46.51 -28.43 -11.91
N GLN A 121 -45.18 -28.56 -12.14
CA GLN A 121 -44.44 -29.49 -13.01
C GLN A 121 -44.92 -29.89 -14.43
N ARG A 122 -44.00 -29.84 -15.42
CA ARG A 122 -43.61 -31.00 -16.27
C ARG A 122 -42.33 -30.75 -17.11
N ILE A 123 -41.66 -31.86 -17.46
CA ILE A 123 -40.47 -32.08 -18.32
C ILE A 123 -40.95 -33.10 -19.39
N PRO A 124 -40.57 -33.08 -20.71
CA PRO A 124 -39.26 -33.63 -21.15
C PRO A 124 -38.61 -33.25 -22.51
N ALA A 125 -37.28 -33.46 -22.54
CA ALA A 125 -36.44 -34.10 -23.58
C ALA A 125 -36.35 -33.62 -25.06
N ALA A 126 -35.20 -32.98 -25.37
CA ALA A 126 -34.07 -33.50 -26.18
C ALA A 126 -34.11 -33.73 -27.73
N VAL A 127 -32.88 -33.74 -28.29
CA VAL A 127 -32.32 -34.43 -29.49
C VAL A 127 -32.00 -33.60 -30.77
N THR A 128 -30.75 -33.78 -31.24
CA THR A 128 -30.16 -33.59 -32.60
C THR A 128 -29.75 -32.21 -33.18
N ALA A 129 -28.43 -32.11 -33.42
CA ALA A 129 -27.78 -31.43 -34.56
C ALA A 129 -27.55 -32.50 -35.71
N PRO A 130 -26.93 -32.27 -36.91
CA PRO A 130 -25.86 -31.29 -37.19
C PRO A 130 -25.69 -30.76 -38.65
N GLN A 131 -24.54 -30.09 -38.88
CA GLN A 131 -23.74 -29.97 -40.13
C GLN A 131 -24.06 -28.94 -41.26
N SER A 132 -23.19 -27.91 -41.32
CA SER A 132 -22.36 -27.41 -42.45
C SER A 132 -22.86 -27.38 -43.91
N SER A 133 -22.73 -26.18 -44.54
CA SER A 133 -22.24 -26.03 -45.93
C SER A 133 -21.82 -24.60 -46.30
N SER A 134 -20.64 -24.45 -46.89
CA SER A 134 -20.20 -23.41 -47.84
C SER A 134 -19.82 -24.13 -49.16
N PRO A 135 -19.39 -23.50 -50.29
CA PRO A 135 -19.23 -22.06 -50.60
C PRO A 135 -19.84 -21.63 -51.98
N ALA A 136 -19.74 -20.35 -52.34
CA ALA A 136 -19.70 -19.91 -53.74
C ALA A 136 -19.00 -18.54 -53.89
N GLN A 137 -18.22 -18.35 -54.96
CA GLN A 137 -17.54 -17.10 -55.34
C GLN A 137 -18.21 -16.51 -56.59
N PHE A 138 -18.20 -15.18 -56.74
CA PHE A 138 -18.28 -14.52 -58.06
C PHE A 138 -17.47 -13.22 -58.08
N SER A 139 -16.65 -13.06 -59.12
CA SER A 139 -16.07 -11.78 -59.58
C SER A 139 -17.08 -11.10 -60.55
N THR A 140 -16.97 -9.86 -61.05
CA THR A 140 -15.78 -9.02 -61.37
C THR A 140 -16.19 -7.50 -61.35
N PRO A 141 -15.57 -6.49 -62.03
CA PRO A 141 -15.13 -5.27 -61.33
C PRO A 141 -15.83 -3.96 -61.74
N ALA A 142 -15.58 -2.88 -60.98
CA ALA A 142 -15.85 -1.49 -61.40
C ALA A 142 -14.75 -0.52 -60.93
N GLN A 143 -14.60 0.60 -61.65
CA GLN A 143 -13.45 1.51 -61.65
C GLN A 143 -13.46 2.60 -60.53
N PRO A 144 -12.34 3.33 -60.30
CA PRO A 144 -12.13 4.10 -59.07
C PRO A 144 -12.87 5.45 -59.05
N MET A 145 -13.34 5.84 -57.86
CA MET A 145 -13.88 7.17 -57.57
C MET A 145 -12.80 8.09 -56.96
N ALA A 146 -12.91 9.38 -57.25
CA ALA A 146 -11.85 10.38 -57.04
C ALA A 146 -11.54 10.70 -55.56
N PRO A 147 -10.30 11.14 -55.24
CA PRO A 147 -9.94 11.61 -53.90
C PRO A 147 -10.53 13.01 -53.60
N ALA A 148 -11.01 13.18 -52.37
CA ALA A 148 -11.39 14.48 -51.80
C ALA A 148 -10.13 15.29 -51.38
N PRO A 149 -10.23 16.63 -51.21
CA PRO A 149 -9.06 17.50 -51.26
C PRO A 149 -8.18 17.48 -50.00
N VAL A 150 -6.86 17.55 -50.21
CA VAL A 150 -5.85 17.71 -49.16
C VAL A 150 -5.67 19.20 -48.86
N LEU A 151 -5.81 19.61 -47.59
CA LEU A 151 -5.42 20.95 -47.16
C LEU A 151 -3.90 21.08 -47.11
N ALA A 152 -3.36 22.14 -47.70
CA ALA A 152 -1.92 22.40 -47.74
C ALA A 152 -1.38 22.94 -46.41
N ALA A 153 -0.18 22.50 -46.03
CA ALA A 153 0.57 23.02 -44.89
C ALA A 153 1.27 24.37 -45.24
N PRO A 154 1.48 25.27 -44.27
CA PRO A 154 2.19 26.53 -44.50
C PRO A 154 3.72 26.32 -44.66
N PRO A 155 4.42 27.18 -45.44
CA PRO A 155 5.85 27.07 -45.68
C PRO A 155 6.71 27.59 -44.51
N PRO A 156 7.97 27.13 -44.37
CA PRO A 156 8.89 27.55 -43.31
C PRO A 156 9.46 28.97 -43.54
N PRO A 157 9.87 29.68 -42.47
CA PRO A 157 10.49 31.00 -42.57
C PRO A 157 11.93 30.94 -43.11
N ALA A 158 12.30 31.95 -43.91
CA ALA A 158 13.62 32.12 -44.50
C ALA A 158 14.64 32.77 -43.53
N PRO A 159 15.95 32.53 -43.69
CA PRO A 159 16.98 33.03 -42.77
C PRO A 159 17.32 34.51 -42.98
N GLN A 160 17.77 35.18 -41.91
CA GLN A 160 18.32 36.55 -41.94
C GLN A 160 19.79 36.58 -41.43
N PRO A 161 20.58 37.62 -41.79
CA PRO A 161 22.02 37.47 -41.94
C PRO A 161 22.85 37.78 -40.67
N ALA A 162 24.08 37.26 -40.63
CA ALA A 162 25.05 37.53 -39.58
C ALA A 162 26.12 38.55 -40.01
N ALA A 163 26.47 39.49 -39.12
CA ALA A 163 27.77 40.18 -38.99
C ALA A 163 27.67 41.33 -37.95
N PRO A 164 28.77 41.84 -37.37
CA PRO A 164 30.08 41.22 -37.14
C PRO A 164 30.55 41.34 -35.67
N ALA A 165 31.71 40.74 -35.35
CA ALA A 165 32.39 40.92 -34.08
C ALA A 165 33.10 42.29 -33.98
N GLN A 166 33.22 42.83 -32.77
CA GLN A 166 34.18 43.89 -32.42
C GLN A 166 34.86 43.58 -31.09
N ALA A 167 36.14 43.97 -30.98
CA ALA A 167 37.01 43.71 -29.84
C ALA A 167 37.42 45.00 -29.12
N ALA A 168 37.72 44.86 -27.84
CA ALA A 168 38.63 45.67 -27.02
C ALA A 168 38.54 47.22 -27.07
N ALA A 169 38.13 47.82 -25.93
CA ALA A 169 38.68 49.07 -25.43
C ALA A 169 38.45 49.24 -23.90
N GLU A 170 39.53 49.19 -23.11
CA GLU A 170 39.63 49.94 -21.85
C GLU A 170 39.87 51.43 -22.20
N PRO A 171 39.44 52.43 -21.39
CA PRO A 171 40.23 52.77 -20.19
C PRO A 171 39.49 53.47 -19.01
N ALA A 172 40.30 53.69 -17.96
CA ALA A 172 40.32 54.82 -17.01
C ALA A 172 39.98 54.52 -15.54
N ARG A 173 40.99 54.76 -14.68
CA ARG A 173 40.95 54.66 -13.21
C ARG A 173 40.21 55.84 -12.57
N ALA A 174 39.53 55.60 -11.46
CA ALA A 174 39.25 56.63 -10.45
C ALA A 174 39.41 56.09 -9.02
N ALA A 175 40.08 56.90 -8.19
CA ALA A 175 40.31 56.92 -6.73
C ALA A 175 39.84 55.76 -5.81
N ALA A 176 40.69 55.47 -4.81
CA ALA A 176 40.44 54.51 -3.74
C ALA A 176 39.68 55.08 -2.54
N ALA A 177 38.95 54.22 -1.83
CA ALA A 177 38.56 54.38 -0.43
C ALA A 177 38.67 53.02 0.28
N SER A 178 39.35 52.97 1.43
CA SER A 178 39.76 51.72 2.08
C SER A 178 38.64 51.09 2.92
N ALA A 179 38.41 49.79 2.76
CA ALA A 179 37.55 48.97 3.61
C ALA A 179 38.38 48.10 4.59
N PRO A 180 37.85 47.74 5.78
CA PRO A 180 38.61 47.02 6.80
C PRO A 180 38.83 45.54 6.48
N ALA A 181 39.89 44.96 7.04
CA ALA A 181 40.30 43.57 6.78
C ALA A 181 39.33 42.53 7.38
N PRO A 182 39.07 41.40 6.70
CA PRO A 182 38.23 40.34 7.23
C PRO A 182 38.94 39.54 8.33
N VAL A 183 38.17 39.21 9.38
CA VAL A 183 38.60 38.32 10.46
C VAL A 183 38.88 36.92 9.91
N ARG A 184 40.09 36.39 10.15
CA ARG A 184 40.42 34.99 9.84
C ARG A 184 39.64 34.05 10.78
N VAL A 185 38.59 33.44 10.26
CA VAL A 185 38.01 32.23 10.86
C VAL A 185 39.04 31.09 10.74
N PRO A 186 39.36 30.34 11.81
CA PRO A 186 40.25 29.19 11.70
C PRO A 186 39.64 28.14 10.76
N ALA A 187 40.44 27.60 9.84
CA ALA A 187 39.99 26.55 8.94
C ALA A 187 39.51 25.33 9.75
N GLN A 188 38.21 25.02 9.68
CA GLN A 188 37.70 23.73 10.15
C GLN A 188 38.45 22.65 9.37
N ARG A 189 39.14 21.76 10.10
CA ARG A 189 39.71 20.56 9.51
C ARG A 189 38.55 19.76 8.93
N SER A 190 38.60 19.50 7.63
CA SER A 190 37.71 18.54 6.99
C SER A 190 37.96 17.16 7.60
N SER A 191 37.13 16.77 8.55
CA SER A 191 36.99 15.38 8.97
C SER A 191 36.44 14.61 7.76
N GLY A 192 37.30 13.87 7.08
CA GLY A 192 36.86 12.79 6.20
C GLY A 192 36.04 11.78 7.01
N PRO A 193 35.24 10.91 6.36
CA PRO A 193 34.42 9.95 7.07
C PRO A 193 35.31 9.05 7.93
N ALA A 194 35.22 9.23 9.24
CA ALA A 194 35.81 8.30 10.17
C ALA A 194 35.07 6.98 10.01
N THR A 195 35.77 5.93 9.56
CA THR A 195 35.28 4.56 9.76
C THR A 195 35.31 4.29 11.26
N GLU A 196 34.19 4.56 11.92
CA GLU A 196 34.00 4.14 13.30
C GLU A 196 34.28 2.64 13.40
N LYS A 197 35.11 2.25 14.38
CA LYS A 197 35.41 0.86 14.61
C LYS A 197 34.14 0.18 15.09
N ALA A 198 33.70 -0.85 14.36
CA ALA A 198 32.56 -1.67 14.75
C ALA A 198 32.65 -2.08 16.22
N SER A 199 31.54 -1.98 16.93
CA SER A 199 31.46 -2.35 18.35
C SER A 199 31.78 -3.84 18.56
N PRO A 200 32.22 -4.26 19.76
CA PRO A 200 32.47 -5.68 20.05
C PRO A 200 31.26 -6.57 19.72
N ASP A 201 30.06 -6.13 20.12
CA ASP A 201 28.80 -6.81 19.83
C ASP A 201 28.53 -6.91 18.32
N ALA A 202 28.78 -5.84 17.56
CA ALA A 202 28.63 -5.84 16.11
C ALA A 202 29.57 -6.82 15.42
N VAL A 203 30.81 -6.98 15.89
CA VAL A 203 31.75 -7.97 15.34
C VAL A 203 31.21 -9.40 15.53
N LEU A 204 30.71 -9.73 16.73
CA LEU A 204 30.14 -11.04 17.04
C LEU A 204 28.86 -11.33 16.25
N ILE A 205 27.98 -10.33 16.12
CA ILE A 205 26.71 -10.42 15.38
C ILE A 205 26.97 -10.56 13.89
N ARG A 206 27.83 -9.74 13.28
CA ARG A 206 28.22 -9.86 11.86
C ARG A 206 28.88 -11.22 11.57
N ARG A 207 29.73 -11.73 12.47
CA ARG A 207 30.33 -13.07 12.38
C ARG A 207 29.27 -14.18 12.40
N THR A 208 28.28 -14.08 13.29
CA THR A 208 27.13 -15.01 13.33
C THR A 208 26.35 -14.99 12.01
N MET A 209 26.05 -13.79 11.49
CA MET A 209 25.28 -13.64 10.26
C MET A 209 26.02 -14.14 9.02
N ALA A 210 27.36 -14.08 9.00
CA ALA A 210 28.18 -14.64 7.92
C ALA A 210 28.10 -16.18 7.86
N GLU A 211 28.05 -16.88 9.00
CA GLU A 211 27.83 -18.35 9.05
C GLU A 211 26.38 -18.72 8.70
N VAL A 212 25.41 -17.94 9.20
CA VAL A 212 23.98 -18.20 9.00
C VAL A 212 23.50 -17.89 7.57
N GLY A 213 24.06 -16.88 6.90
CA GLY A 213 23.62 -16.41 5.58
C GLY A 213 23.35 -17.52 4.55
N PRO A 214 24.32 -18.43 4.27
CA PRO A 214 24.14 -19.54 3.34
C PRO A 214 23.04 -20.54 3.70
N VAL A 215 22.61 -20.59 4.97
CA VAL A 215 21.59 -21.52 5.50
C VAL A 215 20.35 -20.81 6.06
N ALA A 216 20.21 -19.51 5.81
CA ALA A 216 19.23 -18.65 6.48
C ALA A 216 17.78 -19.17 6.42
N ASN A 217 17.36 -19.73 5.28
CA ASN A 217 16.03 -20.33 5.13
C ASN A 217 15.76 -21.48 6.13
N LYS A 218 16.80 -22.23 6.52
CA LYS A 218 16.73 -23.28 7.55
C LYS A 218 16.63 -22.68 8.95
N VAL A 219 17.36 -21.60 9.22
CA VAL A 219 17.32 -20.87 10.51
C VAL A 219 15.93 -20.28 10.73
N THR A 220 15.40 -19.54 9.75
CA THR A 220 14.05 -18.97 9.80
C THR A 220 12.96 -20.04 9.92
N SER A 221 13.09 -21.16 9.19
CA SER A 221 12.13 -22.28 9.31
C SER A 221 12.17 -22.92 10.69
N TYR A 222 13.35 -23.08 11.28
CA TYR A 222 13.52 -23.62 12.62
C TYR A 222 13.04 -22.65 13.71
N PHE A 223 13.30 -21.36 13.56
CA PHE A 223 12.76 -20.30 14.43
C PHE A 223 11.23 -20.39 14.52
N TYR A 224 10.51 -20.39 13.39
CA TYR A 224 9.04 -20.48 13.41
C TYR A 224 8.52 -21.81 13.95
N ALA A 225 9.21 -22.92 13.67
CA ALA A 225 8.87 -24.21 14.26
C ALA A 225 9.04 -24.19 15.79
N LEU A 226 10.12 -23.60 16.29
CA LEU A 226 10.40 -23.47 17.72
C LEU A 226 9.37 -22.55 18.41
N LEU A 227 9.07 -21.40 17.80
CA LEU A 227 8.10 -20.42 18.27
C LEU A 227 6.71 -21.03 18.43
N PHE A 228 6.20 -21.72 17.40
CA PHE A 228 4.84 -22.29 17.46
C PHE A 228 4.75 -23.59 18.27
N VAL A 229 5.87 -24.28 18.54
CA VAL A 229 5.91 -25.42 19.48
C VAL A 229 5.97 -24.95 20.94
N ARG A 230 6.74 -23.90 21.26
CA ARG A 230 6.87 -23.37 22.63
C ARG A 230 5.74 -22.41 23.02
N HIS A 231 5.26 -21.61 22.08
CA HIS A 231 4.29 -20.53 22.30
C HIS A 231 3.14 -20.61 21.26
N PRO A 232 2.30 -21.66 21.31
CA PRO A 232 1.27 -21.90 20.30
C PRO A 232 0.25 -20.75 20.16
N ASP A 233 -0.03 -20.00 21.23
CA ASP A 233 -0.98 -18.88 21.22
C ASP A 233 -0.56 -17.75 20.25
N LEU A 234 0.75 -17.55 20.08
CA LEU A 234 1.31 -16.56 19.16
C LEU A 234 1.01 -16.88 17.69
N ARG A 235 0.61 -18.11 17.35
CA ARG A 235 0.26 -18.52 15.97
C ARG A 235 -0.84 -17.64 15.36
N SER A 236 -1.74 -17.10 16.19
CA SER A 236 -2.85 -16.21 15.80
C SER A 236 -2.43 -14.84 15.26
N LEU A 237 -1.17 -14.42 15.51
CA LEU A 237 -0.60 -13.16 15.04
C LEU A 237 -0.07 -13.25 13.61
N PHE A 238 0.17 -14.47 13.11
CA PHE A 238 0.80 -14.73 11.81
C PHE A 238 -0.21 -15.23 10.76
N PRO A 239 0.00 -14.93 9.46
CA PRO A 239 -0.86 -15.42 8.39
C PRO A 239 -0.87 -16.94 8.28
N ALA A 240 -1.88 -17.50 7.61
CA ALA A 240 -1.97 -18.94 7.37
C ALA A 240 -0.77 -19.45 6.54
N ALA A 241 -0.49 -18.77 5.43
CA ALA A 241 0.68 -19.02 4.58
C ALA A 241 1.88 -18.16 5.03
N MET A 242 3.04 -18.82 5.20
CA MET A 242 4.19 -18.24 5.91
C MET A 242 5.36 -17.84 5.01
N ASP A 243 5.39 -18.18 3.73
CA ASP A 243 6.64 -18.11 2.94
C ASP A 243 7.16 -16.67 2.81
N THR A 244 6.31 -15.73 2.35
CA THR A 244 6.68 -14.30 2.33
C THR A 244 6.96 -13.73 3.73
N GLN A 245 6.42 -14.32 4.80
CA GLN A 245 6.70 -13.90 6.18
C GLN A 245 8.08 -14.38 6.66
N ARG A 246 8.55 -15.53 6.16
CA ARG A 246 9.91 -16.04 6.41
C ARG A 246 10.95 -15.15 5.74
N ASP A 247 10.74 -14.81 4.46
CA ASP A 247 11.64 -13.95 3.69
C ASP A 247 11.81 -12.58 4.36
N ARG A 248 10.70 -11.99 4.86
CA ARG A 248 10.69 -10.71 5.58
C ARG A 248 11.49 -10.74 6.88
N LEU A 249 11.27 -11.74 7.73
CA LEU A 249 12.02 -11.84 9.00
C LEU A 249 13.53 -11.92 8.73
N LEU A 250 13.93 -12.70 7.73
CA LEU A 250 15.34 -12.80 7.32
C LEU A 250 15.88 -11.44 6.84
N LYS A 251 15.14 -10.74 5.96
CA LYS A 251 15.54 -9.40 5.47
C LYS A 251 15.73 -8.43 6.65
N ALA A 252 14.75 -8.33 7.55
CA ALA A 252 14.81 -7.43 8.71
C ALA A 252 16.01 -7.75 9.63
N LEU A 253 16.30 -9.03 9.89
CA LEU A 253 17.46 -9.45 10.69
C LEU A 253 18.80 -9.11 10.00
N LEU A 254 18.90 -9.28 8.68
CA LEU A 254 20.08 -8.90 7.90
C LEU A 254 20.29 -7.39 7.92
N THR A 255 19.24 -6.60 7.66
CA THR A 255 19.28 -5.12 7.70
C THR A 255 19.67 -4.61 9.08
N ALA A 256 19.10 -5.17 10.16
CA ALA A 256 19.45 -4.80 11.53
C ALA A 256 20.92 -5.14 11.88
N ALA A 257 21.43 -6.29 11.43
CA ALA A 257 22.82 -6.69 11.66
C ALA A 257 23.82 -5.87 10.80
N GLU A 258 23.43 -5.42 9.61
CA GLU A 258 24.24 -4.55 8.76
C GLU A 258 24.35 -3.13 9.33
N HIS A 259 23.26 -2.61 9.90
CA HIS A 259 23.16 -1.25 10.45
C HIS A 259 23.40 -1.17 11.96
N ILE A 260 23.90 -2.24 12.60
CA ILE A 260 24.01 -2.32 14.07
C ILE A 260 24.86 -1.23 14.73
N ASP A 261 25.88 -0.71 14.03
CA ASP A 261 26.66 0.45 14.50
C ASP A 261 26.10 1.80 13.98
N ASN A 262 25.25 1.79 12.95
CA ASN A 262 24.58 2.99 12.43
C ASN A 262 23.28 3.27 13.19
N THR A 263 23.45 3.79 14.40
CA THR A 263 22.37 3.92 15.39
C THR A 263 21.19 4.76 14.90
N GLU A 264 21.41 5.87 14.20
CA GLU A 264 20.31 6.77 13.78
C GLU A 264 19.40 6.10 12.73
N VAL A 265 19.99 5.53 11.68
CA VAL A 265 19.24 4.84 10.61
C VAL A 265 18.54 3.60 11.16
N LEU A 266 19.22 2.83 12.01
CA LEU A 266 18.64 1.64 12.62
C LEU A 266 17.48 1.99 13.56
N VAL A 267 17.61 3.02 14.40
CA VAL A 267 16.52 3.45 15.29
C VAL A 267 15.32 3.94 14.48
N ALA A 268 15.52 4.73 13.42
CA ALA A 268 14.41 5.17 12.56
C ALA A 268 13.68 3.98 11.89
N TYR A 269 14.45 3.00 11.40
CA TYR A 269 13.90 1.75 10.84
C TYR A 269 13.09 0.95 11.88
N LEU A 270 13.67 0.68 13.06
CA LEU A 270 13.02 -0.07 14.13
C LEU A 270 11.78 0.64 14.68
N GLN A 271 11.77 1.97 14.73
CA GLN A 271 10.58 2.74 15.09
C GLN A 271 9.44 2.58 14.08
N ASN A 272 9.74 2.54 12.78
CA ASN A 272 8.76 2.25 11.73
C ASN A 272 8.22 0.81 11.86
N LEU A 273 9.10 -0.18 11.98
CA LEU A 273 8.74 -1.59 12.17
C LEU A 273 7.88 -1.79 13.43
N GLY A 274 8.21 -1.12 14.55
CA GLY A 274 7.44 -1.12 15.78
C GLY A 274 6.01 -0.58 15.62
N ARG A 275 5.84 0.55 14.94
CA ARG A 275 4.51 1.07 14.54
C ARG A 275 3.78 0.08 13.62
N GLY A 276 4.46 -0.43 12.59
CA GLY A 276 3.94 -1.40 11.64
C GLY A 276 3.48 -2.71 12.28
N HIS A 277 4.07 -3.10 13.41
CA HIS A 277 3.69 -4.27 14.18
C HIS A 277 2.36 -4.15 14.92
N ARG A 278 1.89 -2.94 15.25
CA ARG A 278 0.64 -2.71 15.98
C ARG A 278 -0.57 -3.37 15.29
N LYS A 279 -0.66 -3.28 13.95
CA LYS A 279 -1.80 -3.81 13.18
C LYS A 279 -1.97 -5.34 13.26
N TYR A 280 -0.90 -6.08 13.60
CA TYR A 280 -0.98 -7.53 13.80
C TYR A 280 -1.48 -7.92 15.21
N GLY A 281 -1.58 -6.95 16.13
CA GLY A 281 -1.87 -7.20 17.55
C GLY A 281 -0.63 -7.56 18.36
N THR A 282 0.57 -7.18 17.90
CA THR A 282 1.81 -7.37 18.66
C THR A 282 1.83 -6.50 19.91
N ARG A 283 2.17 -7.08 21.06
CA ARG A 283 2.23 -6.43 22.37
C ARG A 283 3.60 -6.69 23.03
N PRO A 284 4.00 -5.93 24.07
CA PRO A 284 5.28 -6.12 24.76
C PRO A 284 5.50 -7.56 25.25
N GLU A 285 4.45 -8.26 25.70
CA GLU A 285 4.55 -9.62 26.26
C GLU A 285 4.93 -10.68 25.21
N HIS A 286 4.83 -10.37 23.91
CA HIS A 286 5.18 -11.30 22.84
C HIS A 286 6.68 -11.32 22.51
N TYR A 287 7.41 -10.24 22.82
CA TYR A 287 8.83 -10.10 22.44
C TYR A 287 9.76 -11.12 23.14
N PRO A 288 9.66 -11.41 24.45
CA PRO A 288 10.54 -12.38 25.11
C PRO A 288 10.53 -13.77 24.44
N ALA A 289 9.35 -14.27 24.06
CA ALA A 289 9.17 -15.55 23.37
C ALA A 289 9.83 -15.57 21.97
N VAL A 290 9.75 -14.44 21.25
CA VAL A 290 10.42 -14.28 19.95
C VAL A 290 11.94 -14.25 20.12
N GLY A 291 12.46 -13.52 21.11
CA GLY A 291 13.89 -13.46 21.42
C GLY A 291 14.48 -14.83 21.77
N GLU A 292 13.85 -15.55 22.69
CA GLU A 292 14.25 -16.92 23.08
C GLU A 292 14.34 -17.85 21.87
N CYS A 293 13.31 -17.86 21.02
CA CYS A 293 13.25 -18.73 19.86
C CYS A 293 14.24 -18.32 18.76
N LEU A 294 14.50 -17.02 18.59
CA LEU A 294 15.46 -16.50 17.61
C LEU A 294 16.89 -16.86 18.01
N ILE A 295 17.28 -16.57 19.25
CA ILE A 295 18.62 -16.86 19.78
C ILE A 295 18.87 -18.37 19.78
N GLY A 296 17.87 -19.18 20.19
CA GLY A 296 17.93 -20.63 20.09
C GLY A 296 18.03 -21.19 18.66
N ALA A 297 17.53 -20.45 17.66
CA ALA A 297 17.72 -20.82 16.25
C ALA A 297 19.10 -20.42 15.73
N LEU A 298 19.64 -19.27 16.13
CA LEU A 298 20.99 -18.84 15.77
C LEU A 298 22.05 -19.77 16.36
N ASN A 299 22.00 -20.07 17.67
CA ASN A 299 22.87 -21.03 18.35
C ASN A 299 22.96 -22.38 17.59
N LYS A 300 21.81 -22.92 17.16
CA LYS A 300 21.75 -24.19 16.44
C LYS A 300 22.48 -24.20 15.09
N TYR A 301 22.55 -23.07 14.38
CA TYR A 301 23.06 -23.00 13.01
C TYR A 301 24.34 -22.17 12.85
N ALA A 302 24.77 -21.44 13.89
CA ALA A 302 26.03 -20.72 13.98
C ALA A 302 27.04 -21.42 14.92
N SER A 303 26.91 -22.74 15.09
CA SER A 303 27.60 -23.50 16.14
C SER A 303 29.13 -23.47 16.05
N ALA A 304 29.72 -23.07 14.92
CA ALA A 304 31.18 -22.92 14.80
C ALA A 304 31.70 -21.58 15.36
N VAL A 305 30.83 -20.58 15.52
CA VAL A 305 31.17 -19.25 16.09
C VAL A 305 30.39 -18.90 17.36
N TRP A 306 29.48 -19.76 17.81
CA TRP A 306 28.64 -19.50 18.99
C TRP A 306 29.36 -19.82 20.30
N ASP A 307 29.52 -18.80 21.15
CA ASP A 307 30.01 -18.89 22.52
C ASP A 307 29.19 -17.99 23.46
N ALA A 308 29.53 -18.00 24.76
CA ALA A 308 28.79 -17.23 25.76
C ALA A 308 28.86 -15.71 25.56
N GLU A 309 29.93 -15.20 24.93
CA GLU A 309 30.06 -13.77 24.62
C GLU A 309 29.16 -13.39 23.44
N THR A 310 29.14 -14.22 22.40
CA THR A 310 28.26 -14.12 21.24
C THR A 310 26.79 -14.19 21.64
N GLU A 311 26.42 -15.13 22.50
CA GLU A 311 25.06 -15.23 23.05
C GLU A 311 24.67 -13.97 23.82
N ALA A 312 25.55 -13.48 24.70
CA ALA A 312 25.31 -12.26 25.46
C ALA A 312 25.18 -11.01 24.57
N ALA A 313 25.95 -10.92 23.47
CA ALA A 313 25.82 -9.85 22.47
C ALA A 313 24.46 -9.90 21.77
N TRP A 314 24.00 -11.09 21.35
CA TRP A 314 22.67 -11.26 20.76
C TRP A 314 21.53 -10.93 21.74
N VAL A 315 21.66 -11.29 23.02
CA VAL A 315 20.69 -10.91 24.06
C VAL A 315 20.63 -9.38 24.22
N ARG A 316 21.78 -8.69 24.28
CA ARG A 316 21.83 -7.22 24.37
C ARG A 316 21.20 -6.56 23.14
N ALA A 317 21.62 -6.96 21.93
CA ALA A 317 21.09 -6.41 20.69
C ALA A 317 19.58 -6.63 20.55
N TYR A 318 19.09 -7.85 20.83
CA TYR A 318 17.65 -8.14 20.81
C TYR A 318 16.86 -7.31 21.82
N THR A 319 17.40 -7.10 23.03
CA THR A 319 16.77 -6.27 24.07
C THR A 319 16.65 -4.82 23.60
N THR A 320 17.71 -4.23 23.06
CA THR A 320 17.67 -2.86 22.50
C THR A 320 16.69 -2.76 21.33
N ILE A 321 16.72 -3.72 20.39
CA ILE A 321 15.84 -3.76 19.22
C ILE A 321 14.36 -3.80 19.66
N SER A 322 14.01 -4.75 20.53
CA SER A 322 12.64 -4.93 21.00
C SER A 322 12.16 -3.73 21.82
N GLN A 323 13.01 -3.13 22.66
CA GLN A 323 12.64 -1.93 23.43
C GLN A 323 12.33 -0.74 22.52
N VAL A 324 13.16 -0.44 21.52
CA VAL A 324 12.91 0.64 20.55
C VAL A 324 11.58 0.43 19.81
N MET A 325 11.28 -0.82 19.42
CA MET A 325 10.02 -1.17 18.75
C MET A 325 8.80 -1.04 19.69
N ILE A 326 8.93 -1.43 20.95
CA ILE A 326 7.89 -1.32 21.98
C ILE A 326 7.57 0.15 22.27
N ASP A 327 8.59 0.98 22.50
CA ASP A 327 8.42 2.40 22.82
C ASP A 327 7.83 3.17 21.64
N ALA A 328 8.25 2.84 20.41
CA ALA A 328 7.66 3.40 19.19
C ALA A 328 6.19 3.04 19.02
N ALA A 329 5.80 1.80 19.36
CA ALA A 329 4.41 1.35 19.31
C ALA A 329 3.54 2.03 20.38
N ALA A 330 4.05 2.15 21.61
CA ALA A 330 3.35 2.82 22.71
C ALA A 330 3.17 4.32 22.47
N ALA A 331 4.19 5.01 21.96
CA ALA A 331 4.10 6.44 21.62
C ALA A 331 3.13 6.72 20.45
N ASP A 332 2.94 5.75 19.57
CA ASP A 332 1.99 5.81 18.46
C ASP A 332 0.54 5.50 18.87
N GLU A 333 0.37 4.65 19.89
CA GLU A 333 -0.93 4.34 20.49
C GLU A 333 -1.62 5.53 21.14
N LEU A 334 -0.84 6.51 21.62
CA LEU A 334 -1.37 7.79 22.12
C LEU A 334 -1.95 8.69 21.01
N ARG A 335 -1.71 8.40 19.73
CA ARG A 335 -2.14 9.23 18.58
C ARG A 335 -3.23 8.59 17.74
N ALA A 336 -3.16 7.27 17.56
CA ALA A 336 -4.02 6.53 16.63
C ALA A 336 -4.25 5.08 17.10
N PRO A 337 -5.38 4.46 16.75
CA PRO A 337 -5.57 3.02 16.93
C PRO A 337 -4.59 2.23 16.06
N ALA A 338 -4.45 0.93 16.35
CA ALA A 338 -3.66 0.03 15.51
C ALA A 338 -4.28 -0.20 14.12
N TRP A 339 -5.61 -0.04 14.02
CA TRP A 339 -6.42 -0.16 12.81
C TRP A 339 -7.82 0.44 13.06
N TRP A 340 -8.57 0.70 12.00
CA TRP A 340 -10.00 1.04 12.00
C TRP A 340 -10.79 -0.15 11.46
N HIS A 341 -12.04 -0.34 11.88
CA HIS A 341 -12.97 -1.15 11.07
C HIS A 341 -13.61 -0.27 10.01
N ALA A 342 -13.93 -0.84 8.86
CA ALA A 342 -14.77 -0.18 7.88
C ALA A 342 -15.74 -1.16 7.23
N GLU A 343 -17.00 -0.78 7.17
CA GLU A 343 -18.08 -1.51 6.51
C GLU A 343 -18.03 -1.23 5.01
N VAL A 344 -18.14 -2.27 4.18
CA VAL A 344 -18.40 -2.09 2.73
C VAL A 344 -19.80 -1.50 2.56
N VAL A 345 -19.90 -0.32 1.97
CA VAL A 345 -21.18 0.35 1.66
C VAL A 345 -21.63 0.03 0.25
N THR A 346 -20.72 0.13 -0.73
CA THR A 346 -20.97 -0.23 -2.13
C THR A 346 -19.84 -1.07 -2.71
N HIS A 347 -20.18 -1.86 -3.72
CA HIS A 347 -19.26 -2.72 -4.46
C HIS A 347 -19.68 -2.72 -5.93
N ASP A 348 -18.94 -1.96 -6.74
CA ASP A 348 -19.27 -1.71 -8.15
C ASP A 348 -18.24 -2.39 -9.04
N LEU A 349 -18.60 -3.52 -9.63
CA LEU A 349 -17.75 -4.24 -10.58
C LEU A 349 -17.68 -3.46 -11.91
N ARG A 350 -16.53 -2.85 -12.21
CA ARG A 350 -16.30 -2.02 -13.42
C ARG A 350 -15.83 -2.85 -14.60
N THR A 351 -15.02 -3.87 -14.34
CA THR A 351 -14.62 -4.89 -15.32
C THR A 351 -14.69 -6.27 -14.65
N ARG A 352 -14.52 -7.34 -15.42
CA ARG A 352 -14.39 -8.70 -14.88
C ARG A 352 -13.31 -8.88 -13.82
N ASP A 353 -12.37 -7.94 -13.69
CA ASP A 353 -11.19 -8.00 -12.83
C ASP A 353 -10.92 -6.69 -12.06
N ILE A 354 -11.82 -5.71 -12.10
CA ILE A 354 -11.70 -4.43 -11.39
C ILE A 354 -13.04 -4.09 -10.72
N ALA A 355 -12.99 -3.85 -9.41
CA ALA A 355 -14.11 -3.32 -8.63
C ALA A 355 -13.75 -1.99 -7.98
N VAL A 356 -14.73 -1.09 -7.89
CA VAL A 356 -14.69 0.07 -7.01
C VAL A 356 -15.42 -0.29 -5.73
N VAL A 357 -14.77 -0.12 -4.59
CA VAL A 357 -15.31 -0.48 -3.28
C VAL A 357 -15.30 0.77 -2.41
N THR A 358 -16.47 1.15 -1.89
CA THR A 358 -16.59 2.28 -0.96
C THR A 358 -16.83 1.76 0.45
N LEU A 359 -16.00 2.20 1.39
CA LEU A 359 -16.00 1.78 2.79
C LEU A 359 -16.42 2.95 3.69
N ARG A 360 -17.18 2.66 4.74
CA ARG A 360 -17.49 3.59 5.84
C ARG A 360 -16.69 3.17 7.08
N PRO A 361 -15.71 3.96 7.55
CA PRO A 361 -14.98 3.64 8.77
C PRO A 361 -15.89 3.81 10.01
N ASP A 362 -15.60 3.06 11.07
CA ASP A 362 -16.34 3.08 12.35
C ASP A 362 -16.13 4.36 13.18
N GLN A 363 -15.11 5.13 12.84
CA GLN A 363 -14.72 6.40 13.45
C GLN A 363 -13.95 7.27 12.43
N PRO A 364 -13.68 8.56 12.68
CA PRO A 364 -12.97 9.43 11.75
C PRO A 364 -11.63 8.85 11.29
N TYR A 365 -11.40 8.87 9.97
CA TYR A 365 -10.22 8.30 9.33
C TYR A 365 -9.39 9.43 8.69
N PRO A 366 -8.24 9.82 9.29
CA PRO A 366 -7.55 11.07 8.94
C PRO A 366 -6.56 10.89 7.77
N PHE A 367 -7.08 10.76 6.55
CA PHE A 367 -6.27 10.62 5.34
C PHE A 367 -6.16 11.91 4.53
N LEU A 368 -5.14 11.98 3.67
CA LEU A 368 -4.99 12.99 2.63
C LEU A 368 -5.12 12.36 1.24
N ALA A 369 -5.53 13.16 0.25
CA ALA A 369 -5.59 12.73 -1.13
C ALA A 369 -4.21 12.26 -1.63
N GLY A 370 -4.22 11.22 -2.48
CA GLY A 370 -3.00 10.59 -3.00
C GLY A 370 -2.37 9.53 -2.09
N GLN A 371 -2.68 9.51 -0.79
CA GLN A 371 -2.21 8.49 0.15
C GLN A 371 -2.83 7.10 -0.11
N TYR A 372 -2.36 6.11 0.64
CA TYR A 372 -2.87 4.74 0.68
C TYR A 372 -2.98 4.22 2.12
N THR A 373 -3.66 3.10 2.31
CA THR A 373 -3.66 2.34 3.57
C THR A 373 -3.49 0.85 3.31
N SER A 374 -3.07 0.09 4.31
CA SER A 374 -3.11 -1.37 4.25
C SER A 374 -4.48 -1.90 4.66
N LEU A 375 -5.12 -2.70 3.80
CA LEU A 375 -6.37 -3.43 4.07
C LEU A 375 -6.10 -4.87 4.52
N GLU A 376 -6.83 -5.34 5.52
CA GLU A 376 -6.97 -6.76 5.88
C GLU A 376 -8.43 -7.19 5.73
N THR A 377 -8.66 -8.27 5.00
CA THR A 377 -10.02 -8.82 4.78
C THR A 377 -10.33 -9.94 5.78
N PRO A 378 -11.61 -10.14 6.17
CA PRO A 378 -11.99 -11.17 7.14
C PRO A 378 -11.73 -12.61 6.64
N TRP A 379 -11.54 -12.80 5.32
CA TRP A 379 -11.27 -14.10 4.71
C TRP A 379 -9.79 -14.47 4.63
N TRP A 380 -8.90 -13.49 4.77
CA TRP A 380 -7.45 -13.66 4.71
C TRP A 380 -6.78 -12.92 5.87
N PRO A 381 -7.00 -13.38 7.12
CA PRO A 381 -6.49 -12.70 8.29
C PRO A 381 -4.96 -12.67 8.32
N ARG A 382 -4.42 -11.57 8.85
CA ARG A 382 -3.00 -11.17 8.89
C ARG A 382 -2.35 -10.95 7.51
N ILE A 383 -3.13 -10.96 6.43
CA ILE A 383 -2.65 -10.69 5.07
C ILE A 383 -3.05 -9.27 4.67
N TRP A 384 -2.17 -8.32 5.01
CA TRP A 384 -2.35 -6.90 4.72
C TRP A 384 -1.86 -6.55 3.31
N ARG A 385 -2.61 -5.71 2.57
CA ARG A 385 -2.21 -5.18 1.24
C ARG A 385 -2.54 -3.71 1.10
N HIS A 386 -1.65 -2.96 0.44
CA HIS A 386 -1.79 -1.51 0.27
C HIS A 386 -2.74 -1.17 -0.89
N TYR A 387 -3.66 -0.24 -0.64
CA TYR A 387 -4.58 0.31 -1.62
C TYR A 387 -4.69 1.83 -1.42
N SER A 388 -4.52 2.57 -2.52
CA SER A 388 -4.65 4.03 -2.55
C SER A 388 -6.10 4.48 -2.44
N PHE A 389 -6.33 5.61 -1.76
CA PHE A 389 -7.62 6.28 -1.78
C PHE A 389 -7.92 6.80 -3.18
N ALA A 390 -9.17 6.68 -3.60
CA ALA A 390 -9.66 7.02 -4.93
C ALA A 390 -10.60 8.24 -4.96
N SER A 391 -10.62 9.00 -3.86
CA SER A 391 -11.37 10.23 -3.65
C SER A 391 -10.61 11.15 -2.69
N ALA A 392 -10.92 12.45 -2.73
CA ALA A 392 -10.48 13.37 -1.67
C ALA A 392 -11.20 13.10 -0.33
N PRO A 393 -10.73 13.64 0.81
CA PRO A 393 -11.41 13.52 2.11
C PRO A 393 -12.74 14.29 2.14
N ARG A 394 -13.86 13.56 2.16
CA ARG A 394 -15.23 14.11 2.09
C ARG A 394 -15.89 14.21 3.46
N SER A 395 -16.91 15.07 3.55
CA SER A 395 -17.71 15.29 4.76
C SER A 395 -18.60 14.11 5.16
N ASP A 396 -18.86 13.16 4.26
CA ASP A 396 -19.55 11.89 4.54
C ASP A 396 -18.63 10.84 5.19
N GLY A 397 -17.32 11.08 5.25
CA GLY A 397 -16.31 10.17 5.78
C GLY A 397 -16.10 8.90 4.95
N LEU A 398 -16.65 8.81 3.74
CA LEU A 398 -16.56 7.60 2.91
C LEU A 398 -15.20 7.50 2.20
N LEU A 399 -14.64 6.29 2.20
CA LEU A 399 -13.34 5.97 1.62
C LEU A 399 -13.56 5.13 0.36
N THR A 400 -13.10 5.58 -0.81
CA THR A 400 -13.25 4.82 -2.06
C THR A 400 -11.92 4.19 -2.46
N PHE A 401 -11.93 2.93 -2.93
CA PHE A 401 -10.76 2.20 -3.40
C PHE A 401 -11.05 1.56 -4.76
N HIS A 402 -10.10 1.63 -5.70
CA HIS A 402 -10.19 0.88 -6.95
C HIS A 402 -9.27 -0.34 -6.87
N VAL A 403 -9.84 -1.54 -6.96
CA VAL A 403 -9.15 -2.81 -6.73
C VAL A 403 -9.10 -3.62 -8.01
N LYS A 404 -7.90 -3.97 -8.49
CA LYS A 404 -7.70 -4.95 -9.56
C LYS A 404 -7.39 -6.33 -8.99
N ALA A 405 -8.10 -7.35 -9.43
CA ALA A 405 -7.83 -8.75 -9.12
C ALA A 405 -6.51 -9.17 -9.76
N VAL A 406 -5.54 -9.58 -8.93
CA VAL A 406 -4.26 -10.13 -9.39
C VAL A 406 -4.40 -11.64 -9.51
N PRO A 407 -3.96 -12.32 -10.58
CA PRO A 407 -3.99 -13.77 -10.65
C PRO A 407 -3.38 -14.44 -9.41
N ALA A 408 -4.12 -15.35 -8.78
CA ALA A 408 -3.79 -16.00 -7.50
C ALA A 408 -3.61 -15.08 -6.25
N GLY A 409 -3.79 -13.75 -6.37
CA GLY A 409 -3.67 -12.81 -5.26
C GLY A 409 -4.84 -12.92 -4.26
N TRP A 410 -4.56 -13.29 -3.01
CA TRP A 410 -5.60 -13.63 -2.04
C TRP A 410 -6.54 -12.48 -1.70
N VAL A 411 -5.98 -11.32 -1.34
CA VAL A 411 -6.76 -10.14 -0.91
C VAL A 411 -7.47 -9.49 -2.09
N SER A 412 -6.79 -9.33 -3.22
CA SER A 412 -7.35 -8.68 -4.41
C SER A 412 -8.51 -9.46 -5.02
N ASN A 413 -8.41 -10.78 -5.16
CA ASN A 413 -9.55 -11.60 -5.62
C ASN A 413 -10.71 -11.59 -4.61
N ALA A 414 -10.43 -11.57 -3.30
CA ALA A 414 -11.48 -11.52 -2.30
C ALA A 414 -12.24 -10.18 -2.35
N LEU A 415 -11.53 -9.06 -2.44
CA LEU A 415 -12.13 -7.73 -2.60
C LEU A 415 -12.93 -7.59 -3.91
N VAL A 416 -12.44 -8.10 -5.04
CA VAL A 416 -13.15 -7.96 -6.33
C VAL A 416 -14.33 -8.93 -6.48
N HIS A 417 -14.18 -10.20 -6.07
CA HIS A 417 -15.18 -11.23 -6.37
C HIS A 417 -16.06 -11.64 -5.19
N ARG A 418 -15.54 -11.54 -3.96
CA ARG A 418 -16.21 -12.06 -2.74
C ARG A 418 -16.88 -10.97 -1.90
N ALA A 419 -16.27 -9.79 -1.77
CA ALA A 419 -16.79 -8.73 -0.90
C ALA A 419 -18.17 -8.23 -1.33
N ARG A 420 -19.03 -7.95 -0.36
CA ARG A 420 -20.40 -7.43 -0.53
C ARG A 420 -20.67 -6.32 0.49
N PRO A 421 -21.67 -5.46 0.25
CA PRO A 421 -22.13 -4.53 1.27
C PRO A 421 -22.44 -5.22 2.61
N GLY A 422 -22.04 -4.60 3.71
CA GLY A 422 -22.12 -5.13 5.07
C GLY A 422 -20.91 -5.97 5.53
N ASP A 423 -19.98 -6.35 4.64
CA ASP A 423 -18.71 -6.95 5.05
C ASP A 423 -17.84 -5.93 5.82
N VAL A 424 -17.16 -6.37 6.88
CA VAL A 424 -16.26 -5.52 7.68
C VAL A 424 -14.80 -5.84 7.34
N ILE A 425 -14.05 -4.82 6.94
CA ILE A 425 -12.63 -4.84 6.58
C ILE A 425 -11.85 -4.05 7.63
N ARG A 426 -10.58 -4.40 7.89
CA ARG A 426 -9.69 -3.57 8.73
C ARG A 426 -8.78 -2.70 7.88
N LEU A 427 -8.64 -1.43 8.28
CA LEU A 427 -7.76 -0.44 7.68
C LEU A 427 -6.59 -0.19 8.63
N GLY A 428 -5.35 -0.21 8.16
CA GLY A 428 -4.21 0.33 8.92
C GLY A 428 -4.23 1.86 8.95
N PRO A 429 -3.23 2.52 9.56
CA PRO A 429 -3.04 3.96 9.43
C PRO A 429 -2.84 4.38 7.95
N PRO A 430 -3.25 5.61 7.56
CA PRO A 430 -2.91 6.17 6.25
C PRO A 430 -1.42 6.48 6.15
N THR A 431 -0.87 6.26 4.96
CA THR A 431 0.56 6.30 4.66
C THR A 431 0.77 6.74 3.21
N GLY A 432 1.97 7.24 2.88
CA GLY A 432 2.31 7.74 1.55
C GLY A 432 2.55 9.24 1.50
N SER A 433 3.39 9.66 0.55
CA SER A 433 3.88 11.04 0.41
C SER A 433 3.40 11.73 -0.87
N MET A 434 2.58 11.06 -1.68
CA MET A 434 2.08 11.55 -2.96
C MET A 434 0.92 12.57 -2.79
N THR A 435 1.06 13.52 -1.88
CA THR A 435 0.09 14.59 -1.55
C THR A 435 0.43 15.89 -2.27
N VAL A 436 -0.57 16.70 -2.62
CA VAL A 436 -0.37 18.02 -3.27
C VAL A 436 0.01 19.10 -2.25
N ASP A 437 1.00 19.91 -2.60
CA ASP A 437 1.38 21.12 -1.89
C ASP A 437 0.57 22.33 -2.41
N HIS A 438 -0.48 22.67 -1.68
CA HIS A 438 -1.36 23.80 -1.97
C HIS A 438 -0.77 25.17 -1.60
N THR A 439 0.51 25.25 -1.19
CA THR A 439 1.18 26.54 -0.92
C THR A 439 1.94 27.09 -2.14
N THR A 440 1.95 26.36 -3.25
CA THR A 440 2.63 26.73 -4.50
C THR A 440 1.65 26.78 -5.66
N ASP A 441 1.88 27.63 -6.66
CA ASP A 441 1.05 27.72 -7.88
C ASP A 441 1.46 26.71 -8.99
N SER A 442 2.40 25.80 -8.72
CA SER A 442 2.88 24.82 -9.71
C SER A 442 1.73 24.03 -10.33
N GLY A 443 1.77 23.83 -11.65
CA GLY A 443 0.86 22.93 -12.34
C GLY A 443 1.06 21.48 -11.88
N LEU A 444 0.05 20.61 -12.05
CA LEU A 444 0.19 19.18 -11.71
C LEU A 444 0.20 18.32 -12.97
N LEU A 445 1.26 17.54 -13.15
CA LEU A 445 1.36 16.54 -14.22
C LEU A 445 1.14 15.15 -13.62
N CYS A 446 -0.05 14.63 -13.83
CA CYS A 446 -0.50 13.37 -13.26
C CYS A 446 -0.40 12.24 -14.29
N VAL A 447 0.20 11.12 -13.90
CA VAL A 447 0.44 9.95 -14.76
C VAL A 447 -0.15 8.71 -14.08
N GLY A 448 -1.35 8.30 -14.51
CA GLY A 448 -2.12 7.20 -13.92
C GLY A 448 -2.15 5.96 -14.82
N GLY A 449 -1.85 4.79 -14.27
CA GLY A 449 -1.77 3.53 -15.02
C GLY A 449 -2.70 2.44 -14.50
N GLY A 450 -3.71 2.05 -15.27
CA GLY A 450 -4.74 1.11 -14.81
C GLY A 450 -5.38 1.58 -13.48
N THR A 451 -5.29 0.79 -12.41
CA THR A 451 -5.78 1.22 -11.08
C THR A 451 -4.96 2.35 -10.44
N GLY A 452 -3.79 2.69 -10.97
CA GLY A 452 -3.03 3.88 -10.57
C GLY A 452 -3.75 5.21 -10.86
N ILE A 453 -4.86 5.20 -11.61
CA ILE A 453 -5.75 6.37 -11.74
C ILE A 453 -6.44 6.73 -10.41
N ALA A 454 -6.58 5.80 -9.46
CA ALA A 454 -7.27 6.03 -8.19
C ALA A 454 -6.68 7.21 -7.38
N PRO A 455 -5.39 7.18 -6.97
CA PRO A 455 -4.82 8.31 -6.24
C PRO A 455 -4.76 9.58 -7.09
N ILE A 456 -4.56 9.47 -8.41
CA ILE A 456 -4.59 10.63 -9.32
C ILE A 456 -5.95 11.33 -9.30
N LYS A 457 -7.04 10.56 -9.33
CA LYS A 457 -8.41 11.08 -9.18
C LYS A 457 -8.61 11.74 -7.82
N ALA A 458 -8.09 11.14 -6.73
CA ALA A 458 -8.13 11.75 -5.41
C ALA A 458 -7.43 13.13 -5.38
N LEU A 459 -6.26 13.27 -6.03
CA LEU A 459 -5.56 14.55 -6.14
C LEU A 459 -6.32 15.58 -6.98
N VAL A 460 -6.97 15.15 -8.07
CA VAL A 460 -7.83 16.02 -8.88
C VAL A 460 -9.03 16.53 -8.08
N GLU A 461 -9.68 15.66 -7.29
CA GLU A 461 -10.77 16.06 -6.39
C GLU A 461 -10.28 17.05 -5.31
N ASP A 462 -9.09 16.84 -4.73
CA ASP A 462 -8.53 17.70 -3.68
C ASP A 462 -8.15 19.11 -4.20
N VAL A 463 -7.66 19.22 -5.44
CA VAL A 463 -7.48 20.52 -6.12
C VAL A 463 -8.82 21.20 -6.42
N ALA A 464 -9.85 20.44 -6.79
CA ALA A 464 -11.18 20.99 -7.04
C ALA A 464 -11.84 21.55 -5.76
N GLU A 465 -11.58 20.94 -4.60
CA GLU A 465 -12.11 21.37 -3.30
C GLU A 465 -11.34 22.53 -2.67
N ARG A 466 -10.01 22.58 -2.79
CA ARG A 466 -9.15 23.50 -2.02
C ARG A 466 -8.89 24.88 -2.65
N GLY A 467 -9.35 25.12 -3.87
CA GLY A 467 -9.74 26.46 -4.31
C GLY A 467 -8.76 27.27 -5.16
N GLU A 468 -7.52 26.83 -5.36
CA GLU A 468 -6.58 27.48 -6.28
C GLU A 468 -6.46 26.69 -7.59
N ARG A 469 -6.98 27.28 -8.68
CA ARG A 469 -7.15 26.64 -9.99
C ARG A 469 -5.84 26.63 -10.80
N ARG A 470 -4.88 25.83 -10.35
CA ARG A 470 -3.68 25.44 -11.11
C ARG A 470 -4.05 24.57 -12.34
N PRO A 471 -3.29 24.61 -13.44
CA PRO A 471 -3.47 23.66 -14.54
C PRO A 471 -3.12 22.24 -14.08
N VAL A 472 -3.95 21.26 -14.47
CA VAL A 472 -3.75 19.84 -14.17
C VAL A 472 -3.87 19.02 -15.44
N GLU A 473 -2.79 18.32 -15.80
CA GLU A 473 -2.70 17.47 -16.99
C GLU A 473 -2.63 16.01 -16.54
N VAL A 474 -3.65 15.21 -16.86
CA VAL A 474 -3.74 13.79 -16.52
C VAL A 474 -3.50 12.92 -17.75
N PHE A 475 -2.39 12.19 -17.76
CA PHE A 475 -2.14 11.10 -18.70
C PHE A 475 -2.65 9.78 -18.10
N TYR A 476 -3.75 9.24 -18.64
CA TYR A 476 -4.29 7.95 -18.20
C TYR A 476 -3.85 6.85 -19.17
N GLY A 477 -2.80 6.12 -18.79
CA GLY A 477 -2.20 5.04 -19.57
C GLY A 477 -2.89 3.68 -19.36
N ALA A 478 -3.15 2.97 -20.46
CA ALA A 478 -3.73 1.62 -20.45
C ALA A 478 -3.27 0.76 -21.64
N ARG A 479 -3.46 -0.56 -21.53
CA ARG A 479 -3.12 -1.52 -22.60
C ARG A 479 -4.21 -1.64 -23.66
N THR A 480 -5.47 -1.48 -23.25
CA THR A 480 -6.64 -1.53 -24.12
C THR A 480 -7.63 -0.45 -23.72
N ASP A 481 -8.54 -0.09 -24.63
CA ASP A 481 -9.60 0.89 -24.36
C ASP A 481 -10.44 0.47 -23.12
N HIS A 482 -10.66 -0.83 -22.93
CA HIS A 482 -11.39 -1.43 -21.81
C HIS A 482 -10.63 -1.35 -20.47
N ASP A 483 -9.29 -1.22 -20.47
CA ASP A 483 -8.50 -1.03 -19.25
C ASP A 483 -8.61 0.42 -18.69
N LEU A 484 -9.20 1.36 -19.43
CA LEU A 484 -9.51 2.73 -18.99
C LEU A 484 -10.84 2.81 -18.19
N TYR A 485 -11.11 1.85 -17.31
CA TYR A 485 -12.42 1.57 -16.66
C TYR A 485 -13.10 2.71 -15.85
N ASP A 486 -12.44 3.84 -15.60
CA ASP A 486 -13.01 5.03 -14.92
C ASP A 486 -12.83 6.32 -15.75
N ILE A 487 -12.56 6.19 -17.07
CA ILE A 487 -12.35 7.33 -17.97
C ILE A 487 -13.55 8.28 -18.00
N ASP A 488 -14.77 7.75 -17.98
CA ASP A 488 -15.99 8.58 -17.96
C ASP A 488 -16.06 9.47 -16.71
N THR A 489 -15.53 9.01 -15.58
CA THR A 489 -15.43 9.82 -14.35
C THR A 489 -14.43 10.94 -14.53
N MET A 490 -13.26 10.65 -15.09
CA MET A 490 -12.23 11.65 -15.36
C MET A 490 -12.70 12.69 -16.40
N LEU A 491 -13.42 12.27 -17.45
CA LEU A 491 -13.98 13.17 -18.46
C LEU A 491 -15.11 14.05 -17.90
N ARG A 492 -15.94 13.54 -16.97
CA ARG A 492 -16.92 14.37 -16.23
C ARG A 492 -16.25 15.41 -15.32
N LEU A 493 -15.14 15.04 -14.67
CA LEU A 493 -14.33 16.00 -13.91
C LEU A 493 -13.79 17.09 -14.83
N GLN A 494 -13.21 16.75 -16.00
CA GLN A 494 -12.75 17.73 -16.99
C GLN A 494 -13.87 18.66 -17.48
N GLN A 495 -15.06 18.12 -17.75
CA GLN A 495 -16.22 18.93 -18.13
C GLN A 495 -16.65 19.93 -17.04
N SER A 496 -16.43 19.58 -15.77
CA SER A 496 -16.74 20.42 -14.60
C SER A 496 -15.63 21.42 -14.26
N HIS A 497 -14.41 21.19 -14.74
CA HIS A 497 -13.19 21.87 -14.32
C HIS A 497 -12.32 22.27 -15.53
N PRO A 498 -12.46 23.51 -16.06
CA PRO A 498 -11.72 23.96 -17.25
C PRO A 498 -10.18 24.01 -17.12
N TRP A 499 -9.65 23.85 -15.91
CA TRP A 499 -8.22 23.77 -15.62
C TRP A 499 -7.66 22.33 -15.70
N LEU A 500 -8.52 21.33 -15.88
CA LEU A 500 -8.17 19.91 -15.96
C LEU A 500 -8.23 19.42 -17.41
N THR A 501 -7.13 18.87 -17.90
CA THR A 501 -7.09 18.12 -19.17
C THR A 501 -6.83 16.64 -18.91
N VAL A 502 -7.66 15.76 -19.46
CA VAL A 502 -7.48 14.30 -19.38
C VAL A 502 -7.14 13.75 -20.76
N ARG A 503 -6.00 13.06 -20.83
CA ARG A 503 -5.43 12.45 -22.05
C ARG A 503 -5.39 10.93 -21.87
N PRO A 504 -6.40 10.19 -22.36
CA PRO A 504 -6.34 8.73 -22.40
C PRO A 504 -5.29 8.28 -23.42
N ILE A 505 -4.31 7.50 -22.97
CA ILE A 505 -3.25 6.93 -23.80
C ILE A 505 -3.39 5.40 -23.78
N VAL A 506 -3.79 4.83 -24.91
CA VAL A 506 -3.88 3.38 -25.10
C VAL A 506 -2.74 2.94 -25.99
N ASP A 507 -1.95 1.96 -25.55
CA ASP A 507 -0.89 1.35 -26.37
C ASP A 507 -1.49 0.44 -27.46
N ARG A 508 -2.13 1.07 -28.43
CA ARG A 508 -2.66 0.42 -29.62
C ARG A 508 -1.55 0.38 -30.68
N GLN A 509 -0.90 -0.78 -30.76
CA GLN A 509 0.06 -1.12 -31.82
C GLN A 509 1.36 -0.29 -31.80
N GLY A 510 1.75 0.30 -30.66
CA GLY A 510 3.02 1.01 -30.50
C GLY A 510 3.10 2.42 -31.10
N ASN A 511 1.97 3.01 -31.52
CA ASN A 511 1.96 4.31 -32.22
C ASN A 511 2.12 5.54 -31.30
N LEU A 512 1.78 5.43 -30.01
CA LEU A 512 1.95 6.48 -29.00
C LEU A 512 2.22 5.81 -27.65
N GLN A 513 3.50 5.75 -27.25
CA GLN A 513 3.84 5.32 -25.89
C GLN A 513 3.62 6.48 -24.92
N LEU A 514 3.30 6.17 -23.67
CA LEU A 514 3.09 7.17 -22.62
C LEU A 514 4.27 8.18 -22.48
N PRO A 515 5.55 7.76 -22.51
CA PRO A 515 6.70 8.67 -22.62
C PRO A 515 6.64 9.67 -23.78
N ASP A 516 6.19 9.23 -24.97
CA ASP A 516 6.14 10.08 -26.16
C ASP A 516 5.02 11.12 -26.03
N ALA A 517 3.88 10.71 -25.47
CA ALA A 517 2.77 11.61 -25.16
C ALA A 517 3.20 12.70 -24.15
N ILE A 518 3.92 12.32 -23.09
CA ILE A 518 4.48 13.27 -22.12
C ILE A 518 5.42 14.26 -22.83
N ARG A 519 6.36 13.81 -23.66
CA ARG A 519 7.27 14.71 -24.39
C ARG A 519 6.53 15.64 -25.38
N THR A 520 5.49 15.13 -26.05
CA THR A 520 4.76 15.85 -27.12
C THR A 520 3.96 17.06 -26.61
N TYR A 521 3.39 16.97 -25.40
CA TYR A 521 2.53 18.03 -24.84
C TYR A 521 3.26 19.00 -23.90
N GLY A 522 4.56 18.81 -23.66
CA GLY A 522 5.38 19.70 -22.83
C GLY A 522 5.70 21.06 -23.48
N PRO A 523 6.55 21.90 -22.84
CA PRO A 523 7.42 21.61 -21.69
C PRO A 523 6.70 21.58 -20.33
N TRP A 524 7.37 21.02 -19.31
CA TRP A 524 6.78 20.77 -17.97
C TRP A 524 7.59 21.36 -16.81
N ASN A 525 8.49 22.30 -17.07
CA ASN A 525 9.39 22.88 -16.05
C ASN A 525 8.67 23.57 -14.87
N GLU A 526 7.41 23.97 -15.04
CA GLU A 526 6.58 24.63 -14.01
C GLU A 526 5.61 23.65 -13.30
N TYR A 527 5.79 22.34 -13.51
CA TYR A 527 4.90 21.31 -12.98
C TYR A 527 5.54 20.47 -11.86
N ASP A 528 4.73 20.10 -10.88
CA ASP A 528 4.97 18.97 -9.98
C ASP A 528 4.33 17.72 -10.57
N ALA A 529 5.08 16.61 -10.61
CA ALA A 529 4.63 15.37 -11.25
C ALA A 529 4.24 14.28 -10.25
N TYR A 530 3.18 13.55 -10.56
CA TYR A 530 2.59 12.50 -9.71
C TYR A 530 2.39 11.24 -10.54
N VAL A 531 3.07 10.14 -10.19
CA VAL A 531 3.11 8.92 -11.02
C VAL A 531 2.62 7.71 -10.24
N SER A 532 1.58 7.03 -10.74
CA SER A 532 1.03 5.83 -10.09
C SER A 532 0.57 4.80 -11.13
N GLY A 533 0.94 3.53 -10.93
CA GLY A 533 0.61 2.45 -11.84
C GLY A 533 1.54 1.23 -11.68
N PRO A 534 1.61 0.34 -12.68
CA PRO A 534 2.53 -0.80 -12.67
C PRO A 534 4.01 -0.35 -12.56
N PRO A 535 4.91 -1.07 -11.87
CA PRO A 535 6.30 -0.63 -11.64
C PRO A 535 7.09 -0.31 -12.93
N GLY A 536 6.87 -1.07 -14.01
CA GLY A 536 7.49 -0.78 -15.31
C GLY A 536 7.06 0.58 -15.87
N MET A 537 5.77 0.93 -15.73
CA MET A 537 5.22 2.22 -16.15
C MET A 537 5.70 3.36 -15.25
N ILE A 538 5.81 3.16 -13.94
CA ILE A 538 6.39 4.17 -13.03
C ILE A 538 7.83 4.48 -13.47
N ARG A 539 8.67 3.45 -13.66
CA ARG A 539 10.06 3.65 -14.11
C ARG A 539 10.16 4.38 -15.45
N SER A 540 9.38 4.00 -16.46
CA SER A 540 9.39 4.68 -17.77
C SER A 540 8.83 6.10 -17.69
N GLY A 541 7.80 6.34 -16.88
CA GLY A 541 7.19 7.65 -16.67
C GLY A 541 8.14 8.61 -15.98
N VAL A 542 8.77 8.20 -14.87
CA VAL A 542 9.77 8.99 -14.15
C VAL A 542 10.94 9.38 -15.07
N HIS A 543 11.44 8.45 -15.88
CA HIS A 543 12.49 8.75 -16.85
C HIS A 543 12.03 9.77 -17.90
N ALA A 544 10.83 9.61 -18.47
CA ALA A 544 10.28 10.55 -19.45
C ALA A 544 10.06 11.95 -18.87
N LEU A 545 9.63 12.06 -17.61
CA LEU A 545 9.40 13.33 -16.92
C LEU A 545 10.72 14.07 -16.63
N ARG A 546 11.77 13.35 -16.20
CA ARG A 546 13.13 13.91 -16.02
C ARG A 546 13.69 14.41 -17.35
N ASP A 547 13.58 13.61 -18.41
CA ASP A 547 14.04 13.99 -19.75
C ASP A 547 13.25 15.16 -20.34
N ALA A 548 11.99 15.35 -19.93
CA ALA A 548 11.15 16.49 -20.28
C ALA A 548 11.37 17.72 -19.38
N GLY A 549 12.36 17.68 -18.48
CA GLY A 549 12.84 18.82 -17.69
C GLY A 549 12.26 18.96 -16.28
N ILE A 550 11.52 17.98 -15.75
CA ILE A 550 11.02 18.03 -14.37
C ILE A 550 12.13 17.60 -13.39
N PRO A 551 12.49 18.43 -12.38
CA PRO A 551 13.45 18.06 -11.35
C PRO A 551 13.02 16.83 -10.56
N THR A 552 13.98 16.02 -10.09
CA THR A 552 13.68 14.73 -9.46
C THR A 552 12.87 14.88 -8.17
N GLU A 553 13.17 15.90 -7.39
CA GLU A 553 12.49 16.32 -6.16
C GLU A 553 11.03 16.76 -6.37
N ARG A 554 10.63 17.06 -7.62
CA ARG A 554 9.25 17.38 -8.01
C ARG A 554 8.48 16.19 -8.57
N ILE A 555 9.11 15.02 -8.72
CA ILE A 555 8.46 13.79 -9.22
C ILE A 555 8.13 12.88 -8.03
N ARG A 556 6.84 12.80 -7.68
CA ARG A 556 6.32 12.01 -6.56
C ARG A 556 5.72 10.69 -7.06
N HIS A 557 6.08 9.60 -6.39
CA HIS A 557 5.46 8.29 -6.56
C HIS A 557 5.63 7.44 -5.29
N ASP A 558 4.61 6.69 -4.90
CA ASP A 558 4.72 5.65 -3.89
C ASP A 558 5.02 4.31 -4.60
N SER A 559 6.29 3.86 -4.65
CA SER A 559 6.64 2.66 -5.42
C SER A 559 6.33 1.37 -4.66
N VAL A 560 5.69 0.39 -5.29
CA VAL A 560 5.24 -0.86 -4.61
C VAL A 560 6.39 -1.65 -3.97
N GLU A 561 7.61 -1.52 -4.48
CA GLU A 561 8.83 -2.11 -3.90
C GLU A 561 9.24 -1.39 -2.60
N GLU A 562 9.15 -0.06 -2.57
CA GLU A 562 9.25 0.74 -1.33
C GLU A 562 8.03 0.54 -0.41
N LEU A 563 6.84 0.23 -0.91
CA LEU A 563 5.66 -0.07 -0.06
C LEU A 563 5.77 -1.43 0.62
N VAL A 564 6.34 -2.42 -0.07
CA VAL A 564 6.77 -3.66 0.57
C VAL A 564 7.88 -3.37 1.59
N ALA A 565 8.71 -2.35 1.37
CA ALA A 565 9.82 -1.94 2.25
C ALA A 565 9.53 -0.80 3.26
N ALA A 566 8.30 -0.29 3.31
CA ALA A 566 7.82 0.73 4.25
C ALA A 566 6.64 0.20 5.09
N GLY A 567 6.15 -0.99 4.75
CA GLY A 567 5.59 -1.95 5.70
C GLY A 567 6.61 -2.99 6.20
N ASP A 568 7.91 -2.78 5.96
CA ASP A 568 9.04 -3.44 6.66
C ASP A 568 9.28 -2.84 8.06
#